data_AF-A0A699ZU78-F1
#
_entry.id   AF-A0A699ZU78-F1
#
_cell.length_a   1.000
_cell.length_b   1.000
_cell.length_c   1.000
_cell.angle_alpha   90.00
_cell.angle_beta   90.00
_cell.angle_gamma   90.00
#
_symmetry.space_group_name_H-M   'P 1'
#
loop_
_entity.id
_entity.type
_entity.pdbx_description
1 polymer ?
#
loop_
_entity_poly.entity_id
_entity_poly.type
_entity_poly.pdbx_seq_one_letter_code
_entity_poly.pdbx_strand_id
1 'polypeptide(L)' 'MDCLLRICTAMILGQKERLMQGDFTVIMKTLQRYPLTNLEALLQKAASLPSCKDILGSSP' A
#
# COMPACT_ATOMS: atom_id res chain seq x y z
N MET A 1 13.53 -5.66 -1.27
CA MET A 1 12.30 -5.88 -0.48
C MET A 1 11.67 -4.57 -0.02
N ASP A 2 12.45 -3.62 0.51
CA ASP A 2 11.94 -2.32 1.01
C ASP A 2 11.09 -1.53 0.00
N CYS A 3 11.56 -1.33 -1.24
CA CYS A 3 10.79 -0.60 -2.26
C CYS A 3 9.44 -1.25 -2.58
N LEU A 4 9.39 -2.58 -2.68
CA LEU A 4 8.16 -3.30 -3.02
C LEU A 4 7.15 -3.22 -1.88
N LEU A 5 7.61 -3.30 -0.62
CA LEU A 5 6.76 -3.07 0.55
C LEU A 5 6.18 -1.65 0.55
N ARG A 6 6.99 -0.61 0.30
CA ARG A 6 6.47 0.77 0.19
C ARG A 6 5.42 0.91 -0.91
N ILE A 7 5.63 0.27 -2.07
CA ILE A 7 4.65 0.28 -3.15
C ILE A 7 3.36 -0.43 -2.73
N CYS A 8 3.44 -1.63 -2.16
CA CYS A 8 2.26 -2.36 -1.67
C CYS A 8 1.53 -1.58 -0.57
N THR A 9 2.25 -0.95 0.35
CA THR A 9 1.67 -0.08 1.38
C THR A 9 0.96 1.12 0.77
N ALA A 10 1.58 1.79 -0.22
CA ALA A 10 0.94 2.90 -0.94
C ALA A 10 -0.33 2.44 -1.68
N MET A 11 -0.31 1.25 -2.28
CA MET A 11 -1.49 0.66 -2.92
C MET A 11 -2.63 0.41 -1.92
N ILE A 12 -2.33 -0.14 -0.76
CA ILE A 12 -3.33 -0.39 0.29
C ILE A 12 -3.88 0.92 0.84
N LEU A 13 -3.01 1.90 1.14
CA LEU A 13 -3.41 3.22 1.63
C LEU A 13 -4.26 3.98 0.60
N GLY A 14 -3.98 3.82 -0.70
CA GLY A 14 -4.78 4.41 -1.78
C GLY A 14 -6.22 3.88 -1.83
N GLN A 15 -6.47 2.68 -1.31
CA GLN A 15 -7.80 2.07 -1.23
C GLN A 15 -8.39 2.11 0.18
N LYS A 16 -7.80 2.88 1.11
CA LYS A 16 -8.15 2.88 2.55
C LYS A 16 -9.65 2.98 2.80
N GLU A 17 -10.34 3.93 2.18
CA GLU A 17 -11.79 4.13 2.41
C GLU A 17 -12.59 2.89 2.02
N ARG A 18 -12.29 2.32 0.84
CA ARG A 18 -12.95 1.13 0.34
C ARG A 18 -12.66 -0.10 1.18
N LEU A 19 -11.44 -0.22 1.69
CA LEU A 19 -11.04 -1.32 2.57
C LEU A 19 -11.65 -1.19 3.97
N MET A 20 -11.77 0.02 4.50
CA MET A 20 -12.33 0.28 5.83
C MET A 20 -13.86 0.16 5.86
N GLN A 21 -14.54 0.48 4.76
CA GLN A 21 -15.99 0.37 4.64
C GLN A 21 -16.44 -1.00 4.12
N GLY A 22 -15.51 -1.80 3.58
CA GLY A 22 -15.81 -3.09 2.97
C GLY A 22 -15.81 -4.24 3.97
N ASP A 23 -16.63 -5.27 3.68
CA ASP A 23 -16.51 -6.56 4.34
C ASP A 23 -15.33 -7.38 3.77
N PHE A 24 -15.12 -8.58 4.30
CA PHE A 24 -14.06 -9.49 3.84
C PHE A 24 -14.10 -9.74 2.32
N THR A 25 -15.29 -9.89 1.74
CA THR A 25 -15.45 -10.15 0.30
C THR A 25 -15.06 -8.94 -0.53
N VAL A 26 -15.46 -7.73 -0.10
CA VAL A 26 -15.08 -6.47 -0.74
C VAL A 26 -13.57 -6.27 -0.69
N ILE A 27 -12.94 -6.53 0.47
CA ILE A 27 -11.50 -6.45 0.65
C ILE A 27 -10.79 -7.42 -0.32
N MET A 28 -11.17 -8.70 -0.31
CA MET A 28 -10.55 -9.72 -1.17
C MET A 28 -10.71 -9.40 -2.65
N LYS A 29 -11.92 -9.02 -3.10
CA LYS A 29 -12.15 -8.63 -4.50
C LYS A 29 -11.32 -7.41 -4.90
N THR A 30 -11.19 -6.42 -4.01
CA THR A 30 -10.41 -5.20 -4.27
C THR A 30 -8.92 -5.51 -4.39
N LEU A 31 -8.38 -6.37 -3.52
CA LEU A 31 -6.97 -6.74 -3.56
C LEU A 31 -6.63 -7.67 -4.73
N GLN A 32 -7.50 -8.63 -5.05
CA GLN A 32 -7.30 -9.56 -6.16
C GLN A 32 -7.53 -8.92 -7.53
N ARG A 33 -8.43 -7.93 -7.62
CA ARG A 33 -8.72 -7.16 -8.84
C ARG A 33 -8.47 -5.69 -8.58
N TYR A 34 -7.20 -5.36 -8.37
CA TYR A 34 -6.79 -4.02 -8.02
C TYR A 34 -7.20 -3.00 -9.09
N PRO A 35 -7.82 -1.87 -8.72
CA PRO A 35 -8.31 -0.89 -9.68
C PRO A 35 -7.16 -0.21 -10.43
N LEU A 36 -7.45 0.22 -11.66
CA LEU A 36 -6.52 1.05 -12.43
C LEU A 36 -6.18 2.31 -11.62
N THR A 37 -4.89 2.50 -11.38
CA THR A 37 -4.36 3.59 -10.57
C THR A 37 -3.29 4.30 -11.38
N ASN A 38 -3.19 5.62 -11.25
CA ASN A 38 -2.12 6.38 -11.87
C ASN A 38 -0.77 5.94 -11.28
N LEU A 39 0.08 5.35 -12.13
CA LEU A 39 1.35 4.77 -11.71
C LEU A 39 2.31 5.82 -11.14
N GLU A 40 2.38 7.01 -11.75
CA GLU A 40 3.27 8.08 -11.31
C GLU A 40 2.88 8.55 -9.90
N ALA A 41 1.59 8.82 -9.68
CA ALA A 41 1.09 9.21 -8.37
C ALA A 41 1.32 8.13 -7.31
N LEU A 42 1.17 6.85 -7.67
CA LEU A 42 1.46 5.72 -6.78
C LEU A 42 2.95 5.66 -6.41
N LEU A 43 3.84 5.80 -7.39
CA LEU A 43 5.29 5.77 -7.16
C LEU A 43 5.76 6.95 -6.33
N GLN A 44 5.24 8.16 -6.58
CA GLN A 44 5.52 9.34 -5.76
C GLN A 44 5.08 9.12 -4.31
N LYS A 45 3.87 8.58 -4.11
CA LYS A 45 3.37 8.28 -2.76
C LYS A 45 4.21 7.21 -2.07
N ALA A 46 4.60 6.16 -2.77
CA ALA A 46 5.48 5.12 -2.23
C ALA A 46 6.86 5.68 -1.85
N ALA A 47 7.43 6.59 -2.64
CA ALA A 47 8.70 7.24 -2.34
C ALA A 47 8.64 8.13 -1.08
N SER A 48 7.48 8.72 -0.79
CA SER A 48 7.26 9.52 0.43
C SER A 48 7.10 8.70 1.71
N LEU A 49 6.90 7.37 1.60
CA LEU A 49 6.77 6.51 2.77
C LEU A 49 8.14 6.23 3.41
N PRO A 50 8.23 6.15 4.76
CA PRO A 50 9.47 5.79 5.45
C PRO A 50 9.94 4.38 5.09
N SER A 51 11.24 4.09 5.25
CA SER A 51 11.76 2.74 5.02
C SER A 51 11.19 1.77 6.03
N CYS A 52 10.96 0.52 5.62
CA CYS A 52 10.71 -0.56 6.56
C CYS A 52 11.83 -0.68 7.60
N LYS A 53 13.07 -0.34 7.26
CA LYS A 53 14.19 -0.29 8.22
C LYS A 53 14.01 0.79 9.29
N ASP A 54 13.44 1.94 8.91
CA ASP A 54 13.18 3.05 9.83
C ASP A 54 12.01 2.72 10.77
N ILE A 55 11.00 1.99 10.28
CA ILE A 55 9.80 1.62 11.03
C ILE A 55 10.04 0.45 11.98
N LEU A 56 10.71 -0.60 11.50
CA LEU A 56 10.88 -1.83 12.26
C LEU A 56 11.97 -1.73 13.33
N GLY A 57 12.72 -0.62 13.32
CA GLY A 57 13.90 -0.44 14.16
C GLY A 57 14.98 -1.43 13.75
N SER A 58 16.16 -0.94 13.40
CA SER A 58 17.35 -1.78 13.40
C SER A 58 17.56 -2.28 14.83
N SER A 59 17.05 -3.48 15.17
CA SER A 59 17.56 -4.19 16.34
C SER A 59 19.03 -4.47 16.04
N PRO A 60 19.96 -4.05 16.91
CA PRO A 60 21.40 -4.28 16.71
C PRO A 60 21.74 -5.77 16.63
#